data_AF-A0A7R9MGQ6-F1
#
_entry.id   AF-A0A7R9MGQ6-F1
#
_cell.length_a   1.000
_cell.length_b   1.000
_cell.length_c   1.000
_cell.angle_alpha   90.00
_cell.angle_beta   90.00
_cell.angle_gamma   90.00
#
_symmetry.space_group_name_H-M   'P 1'
#
loop_
_entity.id
_entity.type
_entity.pdbx_description
1 polymer ?
#
loop_
_entity_poly.entity_id
_entity_poly.type
_entity_poly.pdbx_seq_one_letter_code
_entity_poly.pdbx_strand_id
1 'polypeptide(L)'
;NLAVDGEEPAFFVSAVVDKTSTQSYLRLNVCTHYQEGKESNMAVMEVELPSGYVADMESLPGASDIKRVDTTKGDTNVVIYFDRITRSKIFLTVCGHRTHRVVNTKAVPIVVYDYYNRQQSARISYELN
;
A
#
# COMPACT_ATOMS: atom_id res chain seq x y z
N ASN A 1 -11.36 2.19 -27.56
CA ASN A 1 -11.29 2.65 -26.15
C ASN A 1 -10.05 3.48 -25.99
N LEU A 2 -10.23 4.73 -25.59
CA LEU A 2 -9.25 5.81 -25.73
C LEU A 2 -7.93 5.52 -25.02
N ALA A 3 -6.84 5.81 -25.72
CA ALA A 3 -5.53 6.00 -25.14
C ALA A 3 -5.59 7.20 -24.17
N VAL A 4 -5.23 6.98 -22.90
CA VAL A 4 -4.99 8.07 -21.94
C VAL A 4 -3.55 8.49 -22.13
N ASP A 5 -3.38 9.65 -22.76
CA ASP A 5 -2.11 10.30 -22.98
C ASP A 5 -1.66 10.97 -21.66
N GLY A 6 -0.54 10.54 -21.10
CA GLY A 6 0.56 11.48 -20.84
C GLY A 6 0.77 12.18 -19.49
N GLU A 7 0.01 11.94 -18.42
CA GLU A 7 0.38 12.48 -17.09
C GLU A 7 0.95 11.39 -16.18
N GLU A 8 2.21 11.55 -15.76
CA GLU A 8 2.79 10.72 -14.69
C GLU A 8 1.95 10.92 -13.42
N PRO A 9 1.61 9.85 -12.69
CA PRO A 9 0.82 9.97 -11.48
C PRO A 9 1.54 10.83 -10.43
N ALA A 10 0.77 11.59 -9.65
CA ALA A 10 1.28 12.43 -8.56
C ALA A 10 2.15 11.69 -7.55
N PHE A 11 1.89 10.39 -7.37
CA PHE A 11 2.63 9.50 -6.51
C PHE A 11 3.29 8.39 -7.33
N PHE A 12 4.49 8.01 -6.93
CA PHE A 12 5.07 6.73 -7.30
C PHE A 12 4.66 5.70 -6.26
N VAL A 13 4.30 4.50 -6.69
CA VAL A 13 4.14 3.35 -5.79
C VAL A 13 4.69 2.07 -6.42
N SER A 14 5.44 1.29 -5.66
CA SER A 14 5.88 -0.05 -6.02
C SER A 14 5.76 -1.00 -4.84
N ALA A 15 5.59 -2.29 -5.12
CA ALA A 15 5.49 -3.30 -4.08
C ALA A 15 6.16 -4.60 -4.50
N VAL A 16 6.76 -5.28 -3.53
CA VAL A 16 7.44 -6.56 -3.71
C VAL A 16 7.06 -7.47 -2.55
N VAL A 17 6.56 -8.67 -2.87
CA VAL A 17 6.38 -9.74 -1.88
C VAL A 17 7.76 -10.24 -1.49
N ASP A 18 8.08 -10.13 -0.20
CA ASP A 18 9.38 -10.51 0.34
C ASP A 18 9.58 -12.03 0.24
N LYS A 19 10.82 -12.46 -0.01
CA LYS A 19 11.20 -13.88 -0.12
C LYS A 19 10.98 -14.68 1.18
N THR A 20 10.89 -13.99 2.32
CA THR A 20 10.55 -14.59 3.62
C THR A 20 9.06 -14.86 3.77
N SER A 21 8.22 -14.42 2.83
CA SER A 21 6.80 -14.80 2.80
C SER A 21 6.66 -16.30 2.60
N THR A 22 5.68 -16.88 3.31
CA THR A 22 5.35 -18.30 3.27
C THR A 22 3.85 -18.47 3.01
N GLN A 23 3.39 -19.71 2.92
CA GLN A 23 1.96 -20.00 2.83
C GLN A 23 1.15 -19.54 4.05
N SER A 24 1.75 -19.29 5.21
CA SER A 24 1.03 -18.85 6.42
C SER A 24 1.31 -17.39 6.79
N TYR A 25 2.32 -16.77 6.19
CA TYR A 25 2.79 -15.44 6.54
C TYR A 25 3.14 -14.64 5.30
N LEU A 26 2.54 -13.46 5.16
CA LEU A 26 2.83 -12.51 4.10
C LEU A 26 3.70 -11.40 4.65
N ARG A 27 4.77 -11.04 3.93
CA ARG A 27 5.55 -9.83 4.15
C ARG A 27 5.66 -9.06 2.84
N LEU A 28 5.04 -7.90 2.78
CA LEU A 28 4.97 -7.05 1.59
C LEU A 28 5.78 -5.78 1.83
N ASN A 29 6.79 -5.54 1.00
CA ASN A 29 7.58 -4.32 1.04
C ASN A 29 7.02 -3.33 0.02
N VAL A 30 6.56 -2.17 0.47
CA VAL A 30 5.98 -1.10 -0.36
C VAL A 30 6.91 0.11 -0.34
N CYS A 31 7.11 0.73 -1.51
CA CYS A 31 7.86 1.98 -1.65
C CYS A 31 6.97 3.05 -2.28
N THR A 32 6.96 4.25 -1.70
CA THR A 32 6.21 5.40 -2.23
C THR A 32 7.00 6.70 -2.14
N HIS A 33 6.78 7.62 -3.06
CA HIS A 33 7.21 9.02 -2.97
C HIS A 33 6.34 9.93 -3.84
N TYR A 34 6.38 11.24 -3.58
CA TYR A 34 5.63 12.24 -4.35
C TYR A 34 6.45 12.74 -5.55
N GLN A 35 5.80 12.88 -6.71
CA GLN A 35 6.47 13.20 -7.99
C GLN A 35 6.16 14.63 -8.49
N GLU A 36 4.95 15.15 -8.24
CA GLU A 36 4.43 16.40 -8.82
C GLU A 36 4.97 17.69 -8.17
N GLY A 37 5.72 17.61 -7.06
CA GLY A 37 6.14 18.80 -6.32
C GLY A 37 7.17 18.50 -5.24
N LYS A 38 7.27 19.34 -4.21
CA LYS A 38 8.19 19.11 -3.07
C LYS A 38 7.62 18.07 -2.11
N GLU A 39 6.34 18.20 -1.81
CA GLU A 39 5.57 17.36 -0.88
C GLU A 39 4.08 17.40 -1.24
N SER A 40 3.34 16.35 -0.89
CA SER A 40 1.88 16.33 -0.92
C SER A 40 1.28 17.06 0.29
N ASN A 41 -0.05 17.20 0.33
CA ASN A 41 -0.74 17.43 1.60
C ASN A 41 -0.76 16.12 2.42
N MET A 42 -1.73 15.98 3.32
CA MET A 42 -2.00 14.70 3.98
C MET A 42 -2.31 13.63 2.91
N ALA A 43 -1.61 12.51 2.97
CA ALA A 43 -1.77 11.42 2.02
C ALA A 43 -2.20 10.15 2.74
N VAL A 44 -2.86 9.25 2.01
CA VAL A 44 -3.30 7.96 2.53
C VAL A 44 -2.85 6.86 1.58
N MET A 45 -2.38 5.76 2.15
CA MET A 45 -2.11 4.53 1.44
C MET A 45 -3.06 3.44 1.94
N GLU A 46 -3.79 2.83 1.02
CA GLU A 46 -4.59 1.62 1.28
C GLU A 46 -3.89 0.41 0.67
N VAL A 47 -3.65 -0.61 1.50
CA VAL A 47 -3.03 -1.87 1.12
C VAL A 47 -4.02 -3.00 1.40
N GLU A 48 -4.62 -3.53 0.34
CA GLU A 48 -5.52 -4.68 0.44
C GLU A 48 -4.70 -5.97 0.49
N LEU A 49 -5.08 -6.86 1.42
CA LEU A 49 -4.45 -8.17 1.56
C LEU A 49 -5.19 -9.23 0.72
N PRO A 50 -4.49 -10.25 0.21
CA PRO A 50 -5.12 -11.36 -0.50
C PRO A 50 -6.14 -12.09 0.37
N SER A 51 -7.17 -12.63 -0.25
CA SER A 51 -8.20 -13.41 0.46
C SER A 51 -7.56 -14.53 1.30
N GLY A 52 -8.01 -14.66 2.54
CA GLY A 52 -7.46 -15.62 3.51
C GLY A 52 -6.38 -15.06 4.42
N TYR A 53 -5.94 -13.81 4.23
CA TYR A 53 -4.98 -13.12 5.09
C TYR A 53 -5.63 -11.97 5.87
N VAL A 54 -5.13 -11.73 7.09
CA VAL A 54 -5.43 -10.54 7.91
C VAL A 54 -4.14 -9.86 8.32
N ALA A 55 -4.18 -8.54 8.52
CA ALA A 55 -3.01 -7.72 8.78
C ALA A 55 -2.42 -7.98 10.17
N ASP A 56 -1.10 -7.96 10.24
CA ASP A 56 -0.34 -7.96 11.49
C ASP A 56 0.04 -6.52 11.84
N MET A 57 -0.83 -5.85 12.60
CA MET A 57 -0.65 -4.45 13.00
C MET A 57 0.53 -4.22 13.94
N GLU A 58 0.97 -5.24 14.68
CA GLU A 58 2.11 -5.12 15.60
C GLU A 58 3.45 -5.00 14.86
N SER A 59 3.48 -5.44 13.61
CA SER A 59 4.68 -5.49 12.77
C SER A 59 4.93 -4.23 11.93
N LEU A 60 4.01 -3.28 11.91
CA LEU A 60 4.10 -2.10 11.05
C LEU A 60 5.09 -1.09 11.64
N PRO A 61 6.19 -0.75 10.93
CA PRO A 61 7.19 0.15 11.46
C PRO A 61 6.63 1.56 11.63
N GLY A 62 6.88 2.17 12.79
CA GLY A 62 6.66 3.60 13.01
C GLY A 62 7.71 4.42 12.25
N ALA A 63 7.54 4.59 10.93
CA ALA A 63 8.31 5.58 10.20
C ALA A 63 7.90 6.98 10.70
N SER A 64 8.85 7.92 10.77
CA SER A 64 8.63 9.29 11.29
C SER A 64 7.50 10.06 10.59
N ASP A 65 7.16 9.65 9.37
CA ASP A 65 6.21 10.34 8.51
C ASP A 65 4.81 9.71 8.56
N ILE A 66 4.63 8.62 9.31
CA ILE A 66 3.35 7.95 9.54
C ILE A 66 2.66 8.60 10.73
N LYS A 67 1.51 9.20 10.47
CA LYS A 67 0.64 9.79 11.48
C LYS A 67 -0.17 8.72 12.23
N ARG A 68 -0.69 7.75 11.48
CA ARG A 68 -1.61 6.74 12.00
C ARG A 68 -1.66 5.54 11.06
N VAL A 69 -1.89 4.36 11.63
CA VAL A 69 -2.26 3.17 10.87
C VAL A 69 -3.55 2.61 11.45
N ASP A 70 -4.49 2.25 10.57
CA ASP A 70 -5.73 1.56 10.89
C ASP A 70 -5.89 0.31 10.01
N THR A 71 -6.84 -0.53 10.38
CA THR A 71 -7.37 -1.59 9.54
C THR A 71 -8.86 -1.43 9.28
N THR A 72 -9.29 -1.92 8.12
CA THR A 72 -10.71 -1.99 7.72
C THR A 72 -11.01 -3.35 7.08
N LYS A 73 -12.30 -3.62 6.79
CA LYS A 73 -12.77 -4.88 6.17
C LYS A 73 -12.40 -6.14 6.97
N GLY A 74 -12.45 -6.09 8.30
CA GLY A 74 -12.07 -7.23 9.14
C GLY A 74 -10.57 -7.56 9.02
N ASP A 75 -9.75 -6.52 9.13
CA ASP A 75 -8.28 -6.58 9.07
C ASP A 75 -7.67 -7.01 7.74
N THR A 76 -8.45 -7.05 6.65
CA THR A 76 -7.94 -7.38 5.31
C THR A 76 -7.51 -6.16 4.49
N ASN A 77 -7.66 -4.94 5.03
CA ASN A 77 -7.22 -3.71 4.36
C ASN A 77 -6.52 -2.80 5.37
N VAL A 78 -5.23 -2.53 5.14
CA VAL A 78 -4.42 -1.65 5.98
C VAL A 78 -4.49 -0.23 5.42
N VAL A 79 -4.81 0.74 6.27
CA VAL A 79 -4.94 2.16 5.90
C VAL A 79 -3.89 2.95 6.65
N ILE A 80 -2.93 3.52 5.92
CA ILE A 80 -1.79 4.25 6.46
C ILE A 80 -1.96 5.73 6.14
N TYR A 81 -1.96 6.57 7.16
CA TYR A 81 -2.08 8.02 7.04
C TYR A 81 -0.71 8.68 7.22
N PHE A 82 -0.32 9.51 6.26
CA PHE A 82 0.90 10.30 6.29
C PHE A 82 0.54 11.76 6.49
N ASP A 83 1.29 12.49 7.31
CA ASP A 83 1.12 13.95 7.39
C ASP A 83 1.45 14.63 6.06
N ARG A 84 2.45 14.07 5.35
CA ARG A 84 2.82 14.41 3.98
C ARG A 84 3.72 13.32 3.39
N ILE A 85 3.76 13.19 2.07
CA ILE A 85 4.77 12.40 1.36
C ILE A 85 5.63 13.38 0.56
N THR A 86 6.95 13.28 0.71
CA THR A 86 7.91 14.14 0.00
C THR A 86 8.51 13.40 -1.20
N ARG A 87 9.49 14.03 -1.89
CA ARG A 87 10.31 13.35 -2.90
C ARG A 87 11.20 12.24 -2.33
N SER A 88 11.45 12.24 -1.02
CA SER A 88 12.20 11.15 -0.37
C SER A 88 11.37 9.87 -0.36
N LYS A 89 12.01 8.76 -0.72
CA LYS A 89 11.36 7.45 -0.74
C LYS A 89 11.02 7.02 0.68
N ILE A 90 9.76 6.67 0.88
CA ILE A 90 9.27 6.00 2.08
C ILE A 90 9.23 4.50 1.76
N PHE A 91 9.75 3.69 2.67
CA PHE A 91 9.71 2.23 2.61
C PHE A 91 8.92 1.70 3.79
N LEU A 92 7.95 0.83 3.51
CA LEU A 92 7.06 0.24 4.49
C LEU A 92 7.06 -1.26 4.32
N THR A 93 6.94 -1.98 5.42
CA THR A 93 6.65 -3.40 5.40
C THR A 93 5.26 -3.60 5.98
N VAL A 94 4.36 -4.19 5.21
CA VAL A 94 3.04 -4.64 5.64
C VAL A 94 3.07 -6.15 5.76
N CYS A 95 2.74 -6.68 6.94
CA CYS A 95 2.68 -8.12 7.16
C CYS A 95 1.24 -8.59 7.37
N GLY A 96 1.01 -9.87 7.13
CA GLY A 96 -0.28 -10.50 7.42
C GLY A 96 -0.16 -12.00 7.70
N HIS A 97 -1.11 -12.51 8.46
CA HIS A 97 -1.21 -13.93 8.82
C HIS A 97 -2.36 -14.57 8.07
N ARG A 98 -2.18 -15.81 7.64
CA ARG A 98 -3.23 -16.58 6.98
C ARG A 98 -4.21 -17.13 8.01
N THR A 99 -5.49 -16.79 7.86
CA THR A 99 -6.59 -17.30 8.70
C THR A 99 -7.25 -18.54 8.10
N HIS A 100 -7.26 -18.67 6.76
CA HIS A 100 -7.80 -19.84 6.09
C HIS A 100 -7.20 -20.05 4.70
N ARG A 101 -7.32 -21.28 4.19
CA ARG A 101 -6.81 -21.65 2.87
C ARG A 101 -7.75 -21.16 1.77
N VAL A 102 -7.26 -20.26 0.93
CA VAL A 102 -7.87 -19.89 -0.34
C VAL A 102 -7.02 -20.43 -1.50
N VAL A 103 -7.67 -20.91 -2.55
CA VAL A 103 -7.07 -21.35 -3.82
C VAL A 103 -7.39 -20.30 -4.89
N ASN A 104 -6.48 -20.06 -5.84
CA ASN A 104 -6.62 -19.05 -6.89
C ASN A 104 -6.83 -17.62 -6.34
N THR A 105 -5.94 -17.20 -5.44
CA THR A 105 -5.90 -15.82 -4.95
C THR A 105 -5.70 -14.86 -6.11
N LYS A 106 -6.55 -13.83 -6.19
CA LYS A 106 -6.45 -12.78 -7.21
C LYS A 106 -5.44 -11.72 -6.79
N ALA A 107 -4.92 -10.99 -7.78
CA ALA A 107 -4.19 -9.77 -7.52
C ALA A 107 -5.04 -8.77 -6.72
N VAL A 108 -4.42 -8.11 -5.75
CA VAL A 108 -5.06 -7.14 -4.84
C VAL A 108 -4.40 -5.77 -4.97
N PRO A 109 -5.16 -4.68 -4.79
CA PRO A 109 -4.66 -3.34 -5.04
C PRO A 109 -3.83 -2.76 -3.90
N ILE A 110 -2.94 -1.85 -4.28
CA ILE A 110 -2.37 -0.83 -3.41
C ILE A 110 -2.69 0.51 -4.03
N VAL A 111 -3.22 1.44 -3.24
CA VAL A 111 -3.58 2.78 -3.69
C VAL A 111 -2.96 3.81 -2.78
N VAL A 112 -2.31 4.82 -3.35
CA VAL A 112 -1.83 6.00 -2.63
C VAL A 112 -2.52 7.22 -3.23
N TYR A 113 -3.02 8.13 -2.40
CA TYR A 113 -3.69 9.34 -2.86
C TYR A 113 -3.56 10.49 -1.87
N ASP A 114 -3.66 11.72 -2.38
CA ASP A 114 -3.83 12.90 -1.55
C ASP A 114 -5.25 12.90 -0.95
N TYR A 115 -5.34 13.15 0.36
CA TYR A 115 -6.60 13.08 1.10
C TYR A 115 -7.61 14.13 0.64
N TYR A 116 -7.14 15.32 0.26
CA TYR A 116 -7.97 16.45 -0.16
C TYR A 116 -8.19 16.50 -1.67
N ASN A 117 -7.26 15.96 -2.46
CA ASN A 117 -7.38 15.86 -3.91
C ASN A 117 -7.15 14.43 -4.44
N ARG A 118 -8.23 13.64 -4.51
CA ARG A 118 -8.18 12.24 -4.97
C ARG A 118 -7.74 12.04 -6.43
N GLN A 119 -7.72 13.10 -7.25
CA GLN A 119 -7.16 13.00 -8.61
C GLN A 119 -5.65 12.77 -8.59
N GLN A 120 -4.97 13.30 -7.56
CA GLN A 120 -3.58 12.97 -7.27
C GLN A 120 -3.51 11.61 -6.60
N SER A 121 -3.29 10.57 -7.40
CA SER A 121 -3.25 9.20 -6.92
C SER A 121 -2.37 8.31 -7.77
N ALA A 122 -1.99 7.17 -7.21
CA ALA A 122 -1.36 6.07 -7.91
C ALA A 122 -1.93 4.74 -7.42
N ARG A 123 -2.03 3.79 -8.34
CA ARG A 123 -2.55 2.45 -8.07
C ARG A 123 -1.72 1.41 -8.76
N ILE A 124 -1.37 0.37 -8.01
CA ILE A 124 -0.81 -0.87 -8.55
C ILE A 124 -1.60 -2.06 -8.01
N SER A 125 -1.28 -3.25 -8.49
CA SER A 125 -1.78 -4.49 -7.90
C SER A 125 -0.63 -5.49 -7.81
N TYR A 126 -0.67 -6.32 -6.78
CA TYR A 126 0.31 -7.39 -6.55
C TYR A 126 -0.43 -8.71 -6.31
N GLU A 127 0.26 -9.81 -6.52
CA GLU A 127 -0.26 -11.15 -6.30
C GLU A 127 0.75 -12.00 -5.54
N LEU A 128 0.25 -13.07 -4.92
CA LEU A 128 1.09 -14.08 -4.28
C LEU A 128 1.56 -15.05 -5.38
N ASN A 129 2.87 -15.21 -5.51
CA ASN A 129 3.49 -16.19 -6.43
C ASN A 129 3.30 -17.63 -5.95
#